data_AF-A0A5M8PI77-F1
#
_entry.id   AF-A0A5M8PI77-F1
#
_cell.length_a   1.000
_cell.length_b   1.000
_cell.length_c   1.000
_cell.angle_alpha   90.00
_cell.angle_beta   90.00
_cell.angle_gamma   90.00
#
_symmetry.space_group_name_H-M   'P 1'
#
loop_
_entity.id
_entity.type
_entity.pdbx_description
1 polymer ?
#
loop_
_entity_poly.entity_id
_entity_poly.type
_entity_poly.pdbx_seq_one_letter_code
_entity_poly.pdbx_strand_id
1 'polypeptide(L)'
;MRPDFQTCGSEFLNHSTDLYSRFIYNGSVRGVLSAARPLLITVEGCKEICGTGTPDYYSWTDASNTITTWILPIIGLLVQFPYESNQAWQTILALCRWSGSPIAALSYILWNIKVTGKCALMVDMATKYNVYPKEGSEFSSMRDSLYILCIMNQYSAKLSLPPVQAERLLRLALFSNLLPLNGSEDSQSLLKRRTELAQNFREGRKKGVIPVFVSFLWYVFALALSIELAYGDIGGNETAHNLAIGLLVGWLPIIVLASTVDRNLVSADSVREKLNDLIKDVRNALLDPEVLATYMTVTRTTHEDFVWAECLGDEELFGGDFFESFAGQGRTHWHYGGTNLLLDKFAIIT
;
A
#
# COMPACT_ATOMS: atom_id res chain seq x y z
N MET A 1 -34.09 -13.63 31.20
CA MET A 1 -34.34 -12.17 31.18
C MET A 1 -33.01 -11.49 31.44
N ARG A 2 -32.66 -10.46 30.67
CA ARG A 2 -31.40 -9.70 30.87
C ARG A 2 -31.44 -9.09 32.28
N PRO A 3 -30.38 -9.22 33.10
CA PRO A 3 -30.34 -8.53 34.39
C PRO A 3 -30.27 -7.02 34.13
N ASP A 4 -31.27 -6.29 34.58
CA ASP A 4 -31.25 -4.84 34.58
C ASP A 4 -30.48 -4.38 35.83
N PHE A 5 -29.19 -4.10 35.65
CA PHE A 5 -28.30 -3.67 36.73
C PHE A 5 -28.73 -2.35 37.37
N GLN A 6 -29.49 -1.51 36.68
CA GLN A 6 -30.02 -0.27 37.24
C GLN A 6 -31.16 -0.58 38.21
N THR A 7 -32.07 -1.47 37.81
CA THR A 7 -33.15 -1.96 38.67
C THR A 7 -32.59 -2.77 39.85
N CYS A 8 -31.68 -3.72 39.61
CA CYS A 8 -31.01 -4.46 40.69
C CYS A 8 -30.25 -3.54 41.65
N GLY A 9 -29.56 -2.54 41.12
CA GLY A 9 -28.81 -1.58 41.91
C GLY A 9 -29.75 -0.76 42.80
N SER A 10 -30.90 -0.35 42.27
CA SER A 10 -31.94 0.32 43.05
C SER A 10 -32.54 -0.59 44.13
N GLU A 11 -32.69 -1.88 43.84
CA GLU A 11 -33.19 -2.88 44.80
C GLU A 11 -32.18 -3.15 45.92
N PHE A 12 -30.88 -3.25 45.60
CA PHE A 12 -29.81 -3.36 46.58
C PHE A 12 -29.68 -2.11 47.46
N LEU A 13 -29.82 -0.91 46.88
CA LEU A 13 -29.72 0.36 47.59
C LEU A 13 -30.99 0.71 48.39
N ASN A 14 -32.09 0.01 48.15
CA ASN A 14 -33.30 0.20 48.93
C ASN A 14 -33.09 -0.39 50.33
N HIS A 15 -32.74 0.48 51.28
CA HIS A 15 -32.34 0.18 52.67
C HIS A 15 -33.37 -0.62 53.50
N SER A 16 -34.55 -0.93 52.96
CA SER A 16 -35.62 -1.68 53.61
C SER A 16 -35.44 -3.21 53.59
N THR A 17 -34.40 -3.74 52.92
CA THR A 17 -34.20 -5.19 52.74
C THR A 17 -32.92 -5.69 53.42
N ASP A 18 -33.02 -6.83 54.12
CA ASP A 18 -31.93 -7.65 54.72
C ASP A 18 -30.78 -7.96 53.73
N LEU A 19 -31.05 -7.82 52.44
CA LEU A 19 -30.12 -7.98 51.33
C LEU A 19 -28.91 -7.03 51.40
N TYR A 20 -29.10 -5.77 51.81
CA TYR A 20 -28.02 -4.79 51.87
C TYR A 20 -26.97 -5.18 52.92
N SER A 21 -27.41 -5.54 54.13
CA SER A 21 -26.53 -6.00 55.21
C SER A 21 -25.84 -7.33 54.89
N ARG A 22 -26.50 -8.19 54.11
CA ARG A 22 -26.02 -9.54 53.80
C ARG A 22 -24.95 -9.57 52.70
N PHE A 23 -25.04 -8.66 51.73
CA PHE A 23 -24.24 -8.73 50.51
C PHE A 23 -23.34 -7.51 50.27
N ILE A 24 -23.28 -6.55 51.20
CA ILE A 24 -22.33 -5.46 51.13
C ILE A 24 -20.89 -5.95 51.21
N TYR A 25 -20.05 -5.47 50.29
CA TYR A 25 -18.63 -5.73 50.31
C TYR A 25 -17.93 -4.74 51.25
N ASN A 26 -17.50 -5.22 52.42
CA ASN A 26 -16.76 -4.44 53.42
C ASN A 26 -15.22 -4.60 53.32
N GLY A 27 -14.73 -5.32 52.31
CA GLY A 27 -13.31 -5.59 52.14
C GLY A 27 -12.51 -4.36 51.67
N SER A 28 -11.18 -4.46 51.70
CA SER A 28 -10.32 -3.42 51.14
C SER A 28 -10.40 -3.42 49.61
N VAL A 29 -10.53 -2.23 49.03
CA VAL A 29 -10.57 -2.04 47.58
C VAL A 29 -9.22 -1.46 47.17
N ARG A 30 -8.48 -2.19 46.33
CA ARG A 30 -7.19 -1.69 45.82
C ARG A 30 -7.46 -0.59 44.79
N GLY A 31 -6.80 0.56 44.94
CA GLY A 31 -6.79 1.63 43.92
C GLY A 31 -7.85 2.73 44.05
N VAL A 32 -8.67 2.76 45.10
CA VAL A 32 -9.64 3.85 45.33
C VAL A 32 -9.06 4.87 46.31
N LEU A 33 -8.76 6.07 45.81
CA LEU A 33 -8.13 7.18 46.55
C LEU A 33 -9.13 8.12 47.26
N SER A 34 -10.43 7.82 47.22
CA SER A 34 -11.47 8.69 47.79
C SER A 34 -11.78 8.38 49.25
N ALA A 35 -12.03 9.42 50.05
CA ALA A 35 -12.43 9.32 51.45
C ALA A 35 -13.85 8.73 51.65
N ALA A 36 -14.69 8.79 50.61
CA ALA A 36 -15.98 8.11 50.59
C ALA A 36 -15.80 6.69 50.06
N ARG A 37 -16.12 5.68 50.87
CA ARG A 37 -16.09 4.28 50.43
C ARG A 37 -17.13 4.09 49.32
N PRO A 38 -16.76 3.60 48.13
CA PRO A 38 -17.75 3.25 47.13
C PRO A 38 -18.65 2.14 47.66
N LEU A 39 -19.95 2.24 47.39
CA LEU A 39 -20.91 1.19 47.69
C LEU A 39 -20.62 0.02 46.76
N LEU A 40 -20.21 -1.11 47.33
CA LEU A 40 -19.82 -2.31 46.59
C LEU A 40 -20.63 -3.50 47.10
N ILE A 41 -21.01 -4.38 46.19
CA ILE A 41 -21.74 -5.62 46.45
C ILE A 41 -20.82 -6.82 46.20
N THR A 42 -21.00 -7.91 46.95
CA THR A 42 -20.31 -9.17 46.67
C THR A 42 -20.80 -9.82 45.37
N VAL A 43 -19.97 -10.66 44.75
CA VAL A 43 -20.36 -11.38 43.52
C VAL A 43 -21.52 -12.33 43.79
N GLU A 44 -21.55 -12.94 44.96
CA GLU A 44 -22.64 -13.80 45.42
C GLU A 44 -23.95 -13.01 45.54
N GLY A 45 -23.91 -11.81 46.11
CA GLY A 45 -25.08 -10.94 46.22
C GLY A 45 -25.59 -10.46 44.88
N CYS A 46 -24.69 -10.12 43.96
CA CYS A 46 -25.06 -9.75 42.59
C CYS A 46 -25.78 -10.90 41.88
N LYS A 47 -25.31 -12.14 42.03
CA LYS A 47 -25.97 -13.33 41.46
C LYS A 47 -27.32 -13.65 42.10
N GLU A 48 -27.49 -13.33 43.38
CA GLU A 48 -28.74 -13.56 44.09
C GLU A 48 -29.81 -12.52 43.72
N ILE A 49 -29.41 -11.24 43.63
CA ILE A 49 -30.32 -10.11 43.34
C ILE A 49 -30.61 -10.00 41.84
N CYS A 50 -29.57 -10.05 40.98
CA CYS A 50 -29.74 -9.98 39.53
C CYS A 50 -29.94 -11.33 38.86
N GLY A 51 -29.88 -12.43 39.61
CA GLY A 51 -29.91 -13.78 39.08
C GLY A 51 -28.59 -14.24 38.46
N THR A 52 -28.49 -15.54 38.18
CA THR A 52 -27.38 -16.17 37.45
C THR A 52 -27.58 -16.10 35.93
N GLY A 53 -28.21 -15.01 35.45
CA GLY A 53 -28.73 -14.85 34.09
C GLY A 53 -27.80 -15.41 33.01
N THR A 54 -28.41 -15.98 31.97
CA THR A 54 -27.71 -16.46 30.76
C THR A 54 -26.64 -15.46 30.32
N PRO A 55 -25.46 -15.92 29.87
CA PRO A 55 -24.36 -15.04 29.49
C PRO A 55 -24.86 -13.90 28.61
N ASP A 56 -24.32 -12.68 28.80
CA ASP A 56 -24.61 -11.49 27.99
C ASP A 56 -24.32 -11.79 26.51
N TYR A 57 -25.29 -12.39 25.84
CA TYR A 57 -25.30 -12.46 24.38
C TYR A 57 -25.79 -11.10 23.90
N TYR A 58 -24.99 -10.47 23.05
CA TYR A 58 -25.35 -9.22 22.40
C TYR A 58 -26.75 -9.34 21.78
N SER A 59 -27.57 -8.29 21.93
CA SER A 59 -28.85 -8.27 21.24
C SER A 59 -28.62 -8.30 19.74
N TRP A 60 -29.60 -8.78 18.96
CA TRP A 60 -29.50 -8.73 17.51
C TRP A 60 -29.26 -7.30 17.00
N THR A 61 -29.87 -6.30 17.64
CA THR A 61 -29.67 -4.89 17.32
C THR A 61 -28.20 -4.50 17.48
N ASP A 62 -27.58 -4.87 18.60
CA ASP A 62 -26.18 -4.53 18.88
C ASP A 62 -25.23 -5.27 17.94
N ALA A 63 -25.46 -6.57 17.75
CA ALA A 63 -24.70 -7.38 16.80
C ALA A 63 -24.81 -6.83 15.38
N SER A 64 -26.01 -6.43 14.95
CA SER A 64 -26.24 -5.86 13.62
C SER A 64 -25.54 -4.52 13.44
N ASN A 65 -25.57 -3.65 14.45
CA ASN A 65 -24.86 -2.38 14.46
C ASN A 65 -23.34 -2.58 14.35
N THR A 66 -22.77 -3.51 15.13
CA THR A 66 -21.35 -3.84 15.03
C THR A 66 -20.99 -4.41 13.65
N ILE A 67 -21.84 -5.28 13.08
CA ILE A 67 -21.63 -5.85 11.75
C ILE A 67 -21.59 -4.75 10.68
N THR A 68 -22.58 -3.85 10.69
CA THR A 68 -22.67 -2.78 9.67
C THR A 68 -21.59 -1.73 9.82
N THR A 69 -21.14 -1.47 11.05
CA THR A 69 -20.19 -0.38 11.34
C THR A 69 -18.75 -0.81 11.16
N TRP A 70 -18.42 -2.06 11.51
CA TRP A 70 -17.03 -2.52 11.52
C TRP A 70 -16.80 -3.68 10.57
N ILE A 71 -17.61 -4.72 10.64
CA ILE A 71 -17.35 -5.95 9.88
C ILE A 71 -17.49 -5.69 8.38
N LEU A 72 -18.57 -5.04 7.93
CA LEU A 72 -18.77 -4.75 6.51
C LEU A 72 -17.70 -3.81 5.94
N PRO A 73 -17.33 -2.68 6.58
CA PRO A 73 -16.23 -1.85 6.11
C PRO A 73 -14.88 -2.57 6.12
N ILE A 74 -14.60 -3.41 7.13
CA ILE A 74 -13.38 -4.21 7.17
C ILE A 74 -13.35 -5.20 6.01
N ILE A 75 -14.43 -5.93 5.75
CA ILE A 75 -14.53 -6.82 4.59
C ILE A 75 -14.36 -6.03 3.30
N GLY A 76 -14.96 -4.84 3.20
CA GLY A 76 -14.79 -3.95 2.06
C GLY A 76 -13.33 -3.54 1.83
N LEU A 77 -12.61 -3.20 2.90
CA LEU A 77 -11.18 -2.89 2.86
C LEU A 77 -10.35 -4.13 2.52
N LEU A 78 -10.70 -5.29 3.06
CA LEU A 78 -10.07 -6.57 2.76
C LEU A 78 -10.18 -6.90 1.26
N VAL A 79 -11.36 -6.79 0.68
CA VAL A 79 -11.58 -7.00 -0.77
C VAL A 79 -10.75 -6.03 -1.64
N GLN A 80 -10.47 -4.84 -1.12
CA GLN A 80 -9.66 -3.83 -1.80
C GLN A 80 -8.17 -4.00 -1.62
N PHE A 81 -7.72 -5.02 -0.88
CA PHE A 81 -6.31 -5.30 -0.86
C PHE A 81 -5.82 -5.56 -2.27
N PRO A 82 -4.63 -5.04 -2.61
CA PRO A 82 -4.01 -5.28 -3.89
C PRO A 82 -3.54 -6.73 -3.94
N TYR A 83 -4.46 -7.65 -4.21
CA TYR A 83 -4.20 -9.06 -4.37
C TYR A 83 -3.50 -9.31 -5.71
N GLU A 84 -2.68 -10.35 -5.75
CA GLU A 84 -2.11 -10.82 -7.01
C GLU A 84 -2.97 -11.94 -7.57
N SER A 85 -3.53 -11.69 -8.75
CA SER A 85 -4.18 -12.73 -9.52
C SER A 85 -3.15 -13.82 -9.81
N ASN A 86 -3.52 -15.08 -9.59
CA ASN A 86 -2.69 -16.26 -9.88
C ASN A 86 -1.46 -16.50 -8.97
N GLN A 87 -1.22 -15.68 -7.93
CA GLN A 87 -0.17 -15.89 -6.93
C GLN A 87 -0.72 -15.89 -5.49
N ALA A 88 -1.57 -16.89 -5.20
CA ALA A 88 -2.26 -16.99 -3.91
C ALA A 88 -1.29 -17.08 -2.71
N TRP A 89 -0.19 -17.82 -2.83
CA TRP A 89 0.77 -17.98 -1.74
C TRP A 89 1.52 -16.68 -1.41
N GLN A 90 1.93 -15.92 -2.43
CA GLN A 90 2.56 -14.61 -2.23
C GLN A 90 1.60 -13.62 -1.58
N THR A 91 0.33 -13.69 -1.96
CA THR A 91 -0.74 -12.90 -1.34
C THR A 91 -0.94 -13.27 0.14
N ILE A 92 -0.97 -14.56 0.48
CA ILE A 92 -1.08 -15.04 1.86
C ILE A 92 0.13 -14.60 2.68
N LEU A 93 1.34 -14.76 2.16
CA LEU A 93 2.57 -14.33 2.84
C LEU A 93 2.58 -12.81 3.09
N ALA A 94 2.11 -12.01 2.14
CA ALA A 94 1.96 -10.56 2.32
C ALA A 94 0.96 -10.24 3.43
N LEU A 95 -0.20 -10.88 3.45
CA LEU A 95 -1.21 -10.73 4.51
C LEU A 95 -0.62 -11.10 5.89
N CYS A 96 0.07 -12.24 5.99
CA CYS A 96 0.71 -12.67 7.24
C CYS A 96 1.77 -11.67 7.71
N ARG A 97 2.52 -11.04 6.81
CA ARG A 97 3.50 -10.00 7.16
C ARG A 97 2.84 -8.72 7.63
N TRP A 98 1.78 -8.28 6.94
CA TRP A 98 1.02 -7.09 7.31
C TRP A 98 0.34 -7.26 8.68
N SER A 99 -0.23 -8.44 8.97
CA SER A 99 -0.84 -8.73 10.27
C SER A 99 0.18 -8.99 11.37
N GLY A 100 1.32 -9.60 11.04
CA GLY A 100 2.35 -9.96 12.01
C GLY A 100 3.14 -8.75 12.52
N SER A 101 3.49 -7.81 11.62
CA SER A 101 4.17 -6.57 11.99
C SER A 101 3.73 -5.42 11.08
N PRO A 102 2.60 -4.76 11.38
CA PRO A 102 2.07 -3.67 10.54
C PRO A 102 3.03 -2.49 10.45
N ILE A 103 3.80 -2.21 11.52
CA ILE A 103 4.79 -1.11 11.55
C ILE A 103 5.95 -1.40 10.61
N ALA A 104 6.48 -2.62 10.58
CA ALA A 104 7.57 -2.99 9.68
C ALA A 104 7.10 -3.02 8.22
N ALA A 105 5.91 -3.57 7.97
CA ALA A 105 5.31 -3.53 6.63
C ALA A 105 5.16 -2.08 6.12
N LEU A 106 4.62 -1.21 6.96
CA LEU A 106 4.44 0.20 6.62
C LEU A 106 5.78 0.89 6.38
N SER A 107 6.82 0.61 7.17
CA SER A 107 8.15 1.23 6.97
C SER A 107 8.78 0.83 5.63
N TYR A 108 8.63 -0.43 5.19
CA TYR A 108 9.11 -0.87 3.89
C TYR A 108 8.32 -0.24 2.73
N ILE A 109 7.00 -0.11 2.88
CA ILE A 109 6.15 0.58 1.90
C ILE A 109 6.55 2.07 1.81
N LEU A 110 6.71 2.74 2.94
CA LEU A 110 7.14 4.14 3.00
C LEU A 110 8.54 4.35 2.42
N TRP A 111 9.44 3.37 2.55
CA TRP A 111 10.74 3.40 1.90
C TRP A 111 10.60 3.44 0.37
N ASN A 112 9.76 2.57 -0.21
CA ASN A 112 9.52 2.57 -1.65
C ASN A 112 8.84 3.87 -2.13
N ILE A 113 7.90 4.39 -1.34
CA ILE A 113 7.25 5.69 -1.60
C ILE A 113 8.28 6.82 -1.56
N LYS A 114 9.23 6.80 -0.62
CA LYS A 114 10.32 7.77 -0.54
C LYS A 114 11.20 7.74 -1.79
N VAL A 115 11.54 6.56 -2.30
CA VAL A 115 12.31 6.42 -3.56
C VAL A 115 11.52 6.99 -4.73
N THR A 116 10.24 6.65 -4.84
CA THR A 116 9.32 7.21 -5.85
C THR A 116 9.22 8.74 -5.75
N GLY A 117 9.18 9.27 -4.52
CA GLY A 117 9.14 10.70 -4.24
C GLY A 117 10.41 11.42 -4.71
N LYS A 118 11.59 10.80 -4.60
CA LYS A 118 12.83 11.35 -5.17
C LYS A 118 12.76 11.48 -6.69
N CYS A 119 12.23 10.47 -7.38
CA CYS A 119 12.03 10.54 -8.84
C CYS A 119 11.04 11.65 -9.21
N ALA A 120 9.93 11.80 -8.47
CA ALA A 120 8.97 12.87 -8.71
C ALA A 120 9.59 14.26 -8.49
N LEU A 121 10.40 14.43 -7.44
CA LEU A 121 11.12 15.67 -7.16
C LEU A 121 12.12 16.00 -8.28
N MET A 122 12.84 15.01 -8.82
CA MET A 122 13.76 15.21 -9.95
C MET A 122 13.03 15.70 -11.20
N VAL A 123 11.82 15.20 -11.48
CA VAL A 123 10.97 15.74 -12.54
C VAL A 123 10.63 17.19 -12.25
N ASP A 124 10.13 17.50 -11.05
CA ASP A 124 9.65 18.84 -10.69
C ASP A 124 10.76 19.90 -10.80
N MET A 125 11.98 19.54 -10.38
CA MET A 125 13.18 20.38 -10.51
C MET A 125 13.67 20.55 -11.96
N ALA A 126 13.24 19.71 -12.90
CA ALA A 126 13.57 19.84 -14.32
C ALA A 126 12.74 20.95 -15.02
N THR A 127 11.74 21.52 -14.34
CA THR A 127 10.94 22.65 -14.83
C THR A 127 11.23 23.95 -14.12
N LYS A 128 11.12 25.06 -14.86
CA LYS A 128 11.13 26.40 -14.28
C LYS A 128 9.86 26.62 -13.44
N TYR A 129 10.01 27.28 -12.30
CA TYR A 129 8.92 27.67 -11.42
C TYR A 129 7.83 28.45 -12.19
N ASN A 130 6.55 28.11 -11.99
CA ASN A 130 5.36 28.69 -12.66
C ASN A 130 5.22 28.47 -14.18
N VAL A 131 5.98 27.58 -14.80
CA VAL A 131 5.74 27.18 -16.20
C VAL A 131 4.95 25.89 -16.23
N TYR A 132 3.75 25.92 -16.82
CA TYR A 132 2.98 24.70 -17.10
C TYR A 132 3.49 24.09 -18.42
N PRO A 133 4.17 22.94 -18.39
CA PRO A 133 4.72 22.32 -19.58
C PRO A 133 3.59 21.79 -20.46
N LYS A 134 3.65 22.09 -21.77
CA LYS A 134 2.69 21.58 -22.76
C LYS A 134 2.88 20.07 -22.97
N GLU A 135 1.79 19.39 -23.34
CA GLU A 135 1.83 17.99 -23.79
C GLU A 135 2.80 17.85 -24.98
N GLY A 136 3.63 16.80 -24.95
CA GLY A 136 4.67 16.56 -25.96
C GLY A 136 5.99 17.33 -25.79
N SER A 137 6.15 18.11 -24.71
CA SER A 137 7.43 18.75 -24.39
C SER A 137 8.49 17.76 -23.86
N GLU A 138 9.78 18.13 -23.90
CA GLU A 138 10.87 17.33 -23.31
C GLU A 138 10.63 17.02 -21.82
N PHE A 139 9.96 17.93 -21.11
CA PHE A 139 9.51 17.68 -19.74
C PHE A 139 8.52 16.51 -19.64
N SER A 140 7.55 16.43 -20.56
CA SER A 140 6.60 15.32 -20.57
C SER A 140 7.32 13.99 -20.82
N SER A 141 8.30 13.96 -21.72
CA SER A 141 9.15 12.78 -21.94
C SER A 141 9.87 12.37 -20.65
N MET A 142 10.54 13.34 -19.99
CA MET A 142 11.26 13.09 -18.74
C MET A 142 10.35 12.58 -17.62
N ARG A 143 9.15 13.16 -17.50
CA ARG A 143 8.11 12.75 -16.56
C ARG A 143 7.63 11.32 -16.84
N ASP A 144 7.45 10.96 -18.11
CA ASP A 144 7.03 9.62 -18.52
C ASP A 144 8.11 8.59 -18.19
N SER A 145 9.38 8.90 -18.50
CA SER A 145 10.53 8.04 -18.20
C SER A 145 10.75 7.82 -16.71
N LEU A 146 10.73 8.89 -15.91
CA LEU A 146 10.86 8.77 -14.45
C LEU A 146 9.64 8.08 -13.82
N TYR A 147 8.45 8.23 -14.39
CA TYR A 147 7.28 7.47 -13.95
C TYR A 147 7.41 5.97 -14.24
N ILE A 148 7.87 5.59 -15.44
CA ILE A 148 8.16 4.19 -15.78
C ILE A 148 9.24 3.63 -14.84
N LEU A 149 10.28 4.42 -14.53
CA LEU A 149 11.33 4.02 -13.59
C LEU A 149 10.78 3.69 -12.21
N CYS A 150 9.86 4.51 -11.68
CA CYS A 150 9.19 4.24 -10.41
C CYS A 150 8.43 2.90 -10.43
N ILE A 151 7.83 2.52 -11.56
CA ILE A 151 7.13 1.25 -11.72
C ILE A 151 8.12 0.10 -11.83
N MET A 152 9.21 0.27 -12.59
CA MET A 152 10.30 -0.72 -12.69
C MET A 152 10.94 -1.00 -11.33
N ASN A 153 10.97 -0.01 -10.42
CA ASN A 153 11.46 -0.21 -9.05
C ASN A 153 10.70 -1.29 -8.28
N GLN A 154 9.45 -1.55 -8.64
CA GLN A 154 8.59 -2.50 -7.94
C GLN A 154 8.92 -3.96 -8.28
N TYR A 155 9.78 -4.19 -9.25
CA TYR A 155 10.16 -5.52 -9.72
C TYR A 155 11.61 -5.82 -9.39
N SER A 156 11.90 -7.10 -9.20
CA SER A 156 13.26 -7.64 -9.13
C SER A 156 13.78 -7.86 -10.56
N ALA A 157 14.99 -7.37 -10.81
CA ALA A 157 15.72 -7.67 -12.04
C ALA A 157 16.40 -9.04 -11.93
N LYS A 158 16.58 -9.70 -13.08
CA LYS A 158 17.27 -10.98 -13.19
C LYS A 158 18.71 -10.88 -12.65
N LEU A 159 19.06 -11.78 -11.74
CA LEU A 159 20.36 -11.77 -11.03
C LEU A 159 21.56 -12.12 -11.91
N SER A 160 21.32 -12.78 -13.06
CA SER A 160 22.37 -13.22 -13.99
C SER A 160 22.93 -12.08 -14.85
N LEU A 161 22.31 -10.90 -14.83
CA LEU A 161 22.72 -9.77 -15.65
C LEU A 161 23.81 -8.96 -14.94
N PRO A 162 24.95 -8.70 -15.58
CA PRO A 162 25.95 -7.84 -14.99
C PRO A 162 25.40 -6.39 -14.85
N PRO A 163 25.57 -5.76 -13.67
CA PRO A 163 24.79 -4.60 -13.26
C PRO A 163 25.06 -3.35 -14.13
N VAL A 164 26.27 -3.23 -14.68
CA VAL A 164 26.67 -2.08 -15.52
C VAL A 164 25.96 -2.11 -16.87
N GLN A 165 25.81 -3.29 -17.47
CA GLN A 165 25.14 -3.48 -18.75
C GLN A 165 23.62 -3.31 -18.58
N ALA A 166 23.05 -3.87 -17.52
CA ALA A 166 21.64 -3.67 -17.17
C ALA A 166 21.34 -2.18 -16.94
N GLU A 167 22.22 -1.46 -16.24
CA GLU A 167 22.13 -0.01 -16.06
C GLU A 167 22.16 0.75 -17.39
N ARG A 168 23.13 0.44 -18.27
CA ARG A 168 23.26 1.12 -19.58
C ARG A 168 22.04 0.87 -20.48
N LEU A 169 21.54 -0.37 -20.51
CA LEU A 169 20.33 -0.73 -21.24
C LEU A 169 19.12 0.06 -20.71
N LEU A 170 18.97 0.14 -19.37
CA LEU A 170 17.87 0.85 -18.74
C LEU A 170 17.96 2.36 -18.99
N ARG A 171 19.16 2.94 -18.94
CA ARG A 171 19.39 4.35 -19.31
C ARG A 171 18.96 4.64 -20.74
N LEU A 172 19.33 3.77 -21.67
CA LEU A 172 18.96 3.93 -23.07
C LEU A 172 17.44 3.81 -23.26
N ALA A 173 16.84 2.75 -22.69
CA ALA A 173 15.40 2.51 -22.78
C ALA A 173 14.58 3.70 -22.23
N LEU A 174 15.02 4.27 -21.11
CA LEU A 174 14.27 5.33 -20.43
C LEU A 174 14.59 6.74 -20.96
N PHE A 175 15.82 7.05 -21.36
CA PHE A 175 16.22 8.43 -21.64
C PHE A 175 16.63 8.69 -23.10
N SER A 176 16.74 7.67 -23.95
CA SER A 176 16.99 7.90 -25.37
C SER A 176 15.74 8.41 -26.08
N ASN A 177 15.84 9.51 -26.82
CA ASN A 177 14.71 10.07 -27.59
C ASN A 177 14.81 9.76 -29.08
N LEU A 178 15.92 9.18 -29.52
CA LEU A 178 16.32 9.13 -30.94
C LEU A 178 16.51 7.70 -31.45
N LEU A 179 16.30 6.69 -30.59
CA LEU A 179 16.41 5.29 -30.98
C LEU A 179 15.16 4.88 -31.77
N PRO A 180 15.28 4.53 -33.06
CA PRO A 180 14.20 3.90 -33.79
C PRO A 180 13.99 2.48 -33.28
N LEU A 181 12.76 1.98 -33.40
CA LEU A 181 12.39 0.62 -33.05
C LEU A 181 12.17 -0.15 -34.36
N ASN A 182 12.49 -1.45 -34.36
CA ASN A 182 12.40 -2.27 -35.57
C ASN A 182 10.98 -2.20 -36.17
N GLY A 183 10.90 -1.79 -37.44
CA GLY A 183 9.64 -1.71 -38.19
C GLY A 183 8.90 -0.38 -38.15
N SER A 184 9.43 0.65 -37.48
CA SER A 184 8.89 2.02 -37.55
C SER A 184 9.82 2.95 -38.33
N GLU A 185 9.32 3.58 -39.40
CA GLU A 185 10.06 4.61 -40.15
C GLU A 185 10.26 5.91 -39.34
N ASP A 186 9.58 6.05 -38.20
CA ASP A 186 9.66 7.23 -37.33
C ASP A 186 10.82 7.12 -36.33
N SER A 187 11.71 8.10 -36.36
CA SER A 187 12.86 8.23 -35.44
C SER A 187 12.47 8.46 -33.98
N GLN A 188 11.21 8.83 -33.70
CA GLN A 188 10.67 9.02 -32.35
C GLN A 188 9.82 7.85 -31.84
N SER A 189 9.95 6.66 -32.43
CA SER A 189 9.08 5.53 -32.07
C SER A 189 9.25 5.05 -30.63
N LEU A 190 10.46 5.06 -30.07
CA LEU A 190 10.69 4.77 -28.65
C LEU A 190 10.01 5.79 -27.73
N LEU A 191 10.08 7.09 -28.08
CA LEU A 191 9.43 8.15 -27.32
C LEU A 191 7.92 7.94 -27.27
N LYS A 192 7.31 7.68 -28.43
CA LYS A 192 5.87 7.39 -28.54
C LYS A 192 5.49 6.15 -27.73
N ARG A 193 6.26 5.08 -27.84
CA ARG A 193 6.05 3.83 -27.08
C ARG A 193 6.11 4.07 -25.57
N ARG A 194 7.06 4.87 -25.08
CA ARG A 194 7.15 5.25 -23.66
C ARG A 194 5.95 6.08 -23.22
N THR A 195 5.54 7.08 -23.99
CA THR A 195 4.38 7.91 -23.64
C THR A 195 3.10 7.09 -23.58
N GLU A 196 2.86 6.22 -24.57
CA GLU A 196 1.73 5.28 -24.56
C GLU A 196 1.79 4.34 -23.35
N LEU A 197 2.96 3.80 -23.02
CA LEU A 197 3.15 2.93 -21.86
C LEU A 197 2.88 3.66 -20.54
N ALA A 198 3.44 4.86 -20.37
CA ALA A 198 3.25 5.68 -19.19
C ALA A 198 1.79 6.11 -19.02
N GLN A 199 1.11 6.47 -20.12
CA GLN A 199 -0.31 6.80 -20.11
C GLN A 199 -1.16 5.60 -19.68
N ASN A 200 -0.93 4.43 -20.28
CA ASN A 200 -1.62 3.19 -19.92
C ASN A 200 -1.46 2.85 -18.43
N PHE A 201 -0.26 3.02 -17.88
CA PHE A 201 -0.01 2.80 -16.46
C PHE A 201 -0.70 3.82 -15.55
N ARG A 202 -0.72 5.11 -15.93
CA ARG A 202 -1.43 6.16 -15.17
C ARG A 202 -2.93 5.95 -15.16
N GLU A 203 -3.51 5.60 -16.31
CA GLU A 203 -4.94 5.29 -16.41
C GLU A 203 -5.32 4.07 -15.58
N GLY A 204 -4.50 3.02 -15.62
CA GLY A 204 -4.65 1.84 -14.77
C GLY A 204 -4.62 2.19 -13.28
N ARG A 205 -3.65 3.00 -12.86
CA ARG A 205 -3.55 3.48 -11.47
C ARG A 205 -4.75 4.31 -11.07
N LYS A 206 -5.23 5.24 -11.91
CA LYS A 206 -6.41 6.07 -11.60
C LYS A 206 -7.65 5.21 -11.34
N LYS A 207 -7.87 4.17 -12.14
CA LYS A 207 -9.02 3.25 -11.98
C LYS A 207 -8.97 2.48 -10.65
N GLY A 208 -7.78 2.08 -10.19
CA GLY A 208 -7.65 1.35 -8.93
C GLY A 208 -7.61 2.23 -7.68
N VAL A 209 -7.01 3.43 -7.75
CA VAL A 209 -6.80 4.29 -6.58
C VAL A 209 -8.11 4.92 -6.09
N ILE A 210 -9.01 5.28 -7.00
CA ILE A 210 -10.26 5.97 -6.67
C ILE A 210 -11.13 5.16 -5.66
N PRO A 211 -11.45 3.87 -5.89
CA PRO A 211 -12.20 3.06 -4.94
C PRO A 211 -11.57 2.97 -3.54
N VAL A 212 -10.24 2.88 -3.47
CA VAL A 212 -9.51 2.79 -2.20
C VAL A 212 -9.64 4.07 -1.39
N PHE A 213 -9.54 5.24 -2.04
CA PHE A 213 -9.74 6.53 -1.37
C PHE A 213 -11.17 6.69 -0.85
N VAL A 214 -12.18 6.32 -1.64
CA VAL A 214 -13.58 6.38 -1.22
C VAL A 214 -13.80 5.52 0.03
N SER A 215 -13.21 4.33 0.07
CA SER A 215 -13.38 3.39 1.17
C SER A 215 -12.61 3.81 2.43
N PHE A 216 -11.44 4.44 2.24
CA PHE A 216 -10.71 5.08 3.33
C PHE A 216 -11.53 6.23 3.96
N LEU A 217 -12.11 7.11 3.13
CA LEU A 217 -12.96 8.20 3.63
C LEU A 217 -14.19 7.66 4.35
N TRP A 218 -14.80 6.60 3.82
CA TRP A 218 -15.91 5.92 4.49
C TRP A 218 -15.51 5.34 5.85
N TYR A 219 -14.32 4.73 5.96
CA TYR A 219 -13.79 4.25 7.22
C TYR A 219 -13.62 5.40 8.24
N VAL A 220 -13.02 6.51 7.84
CA VAL A 220 -12.83 7.69 8.71
C VAL A 220 -14.18 8.23 9.17
N PHE A 221 -15.17 8.29 8.28
CA PHE A 221 -16.51 8.71 8.61
C PHE A 221 -17.19 7.76 9.62
N ALA A 222 -17.10 6.44 9.40
CA ALA A 222 -17.63 5.43 10.33
C ALA A 222 -16.95 5.50 11.70
N LEU A 223 -15.63 5.73 11.73
CA LEU A 223 -14.88 5.92 12.97
C LEU A 223 -15.34 7.18 13.72
N ALA A 224 -15.57 8.29 13.01
CA ALA A 224 -16.06 9.52 13.62
C ALA A 224 -17.46 9.33 14.24
N LEU A 225 -18.40 8.69 13.52
CA LEU A 225 -19.72 8.36 14.07
C LEU A 225 -19.62 7.44 15.29
N SER A 226 -18.69 6.48 15.27
CA SER A 226 -18.51 5.56 16.39
C SER A 226 -17.94 6.25 17.62
N ILE A 227 -17.07 7.25 17.45
CA ILE A 227 -16.58 8.09 18.54
C ILE A 227 -17.75 8.88 19.14
N GLU A 228 -18.56 9.55 18.31
CA GLU A 228 -19.73 10.30 18.78
C GLU A 228 -20.73 9.42 19.54
N LEU A 229 -21.02 8.21 19.05
CA LEU A 229 -21.90 7.26 19.74
C LEU A 229 -21.30 6.73 21.06
N ALA A 230 -19.97 6.54 21.11
CA ALA A 230 -19.30 6.06 22.32
C ALA A 230 -19.23 7.12 23.43
N TYR A 231 -19.09 8.40 23.08
CA TYR A 231 -18.99 9.50 24.05
C TYR A 231 -20.32 10.22 24.29
N GLY A 232 -21.29 10.10 23.39
CA GLY A 232 -22.63 10.68 23.53
C GLY A 232 -23.53 9.95 24.53
N ASP A 233 -23.28 8.66 24.76
CA ASP A 233 -24.03 7.81 25.70
C ASP A 233 -23.09 7.27 26.78
N ILE A 234 -22.78 8.13 27.76
CA ILE A 234 -21.85 7.83 28.86
C ILE A 234 -22.47 6.75 29.76
N GLY A 235 -22.10 5.48 29.57
CA GLY A 235 -22.36 4.43 30.56
C GLY A 235 -22.63 3.01 30.04
N GLY A 236 -22.85 2.81 28.73
CA GLY A 236 -23.09 1.48 28.17
C GLY A 236 -21.80 0.68 27.90
N ASN A 237 -21.64 -0.51 28.49
CA ASN A 237 -20.50 -1.39 28.20
C ASN A 237 -20.40 -1.79 26.71
N GLU A 238 -21.53 -1.82 26.01
CA GLU A 238 -21.64 -2.16 24.59
C GLU A 238 -21.04 -1.09 23.66
N THR A 239 -21.09 0.19 24.03
CA THR A 239 -20.61 1.31 23.18
C THR A 239 -19.08 1.43 23.21
N ALA A 240 -18.44 1.12 24.35
CA ALA A 240 -16.98 1.08 24.47
C ALA A 240 -16.35 -0.05 23.63
N HIS A 241 -17.03 -1.19 23.47
CA HIS A 241 -16.53 -2.32 22.68
C HIS A 241 -16.46 -1.99 21.17
N ASN A 242 -17.47 -1.29 20.65
CA ASN A 242 -17.49 -0.86 19.24
C ASN A 242 -16.34 0.09 18.92
N LEU A 243 -16.07 1.08 19.77
CA LEU A 243 -14.93 1.98 19.58
C LEU A 243 -13.58 1.25 19.63
N ALA A 244 -13.44 0.29 20.56
CA ALA A 244 -12.21 -0.50 20.70
C ALA A 244 -11.88 -1.32 19.42
N ILE A 245 -12.88 -1.90 18.76
CA ILE A 245 -12.70 -2.61 17.49
C ILE A 245 -12.19 -1.65 16.40
N GLY A 246 -12.79 -0.46 16.28
CA GLY A 246 -12.35 0.57 15.35
C GLY A 246 -10.90 1.02 15.57
N LEU A 247 -10.51 1.23 16.82
CA LEU A 247 -9.14 1.60 17.15
C LEU A 247 -8.15 0.44 16.89
N LEU A 248 -8.54 -0.79 17.21
CA LEU A 248 -7.73 -1.98 16.96
C LEU A 248 -7.44 -2.18 15.46
N VAL A 249 -8.39 -1.83 14.59
CA VAL A 249 -8.29 -2.01 13.13
C VAL A 249 -7.85 -0.73 12.40
N GLY A 250 -7.61 0.38 13.12
CA GLY A 250 -7.22 1.67 12.54
C GLY A 250 -5.93 1.66 11.71
N TRP A 251 -5.07 0.66 11.89
CA TRP A 251 -3.87 0.47 11.06
C TRP A 251 -4.19 -0.09 9.67
N LEU A 252 -5.29 -0.84 9.52
CA LEU A 252 -5.62 -1.56 8.29
C LEU A 252 -5.88 -0.62 7.10
N PRO A 253 -6.74 0.41 7.20
CA PRO A 253 -6.93 1.37 6.11
C PRO A 253 -5.64 2.10 5.72
N ILE A 254 -4.77 2.39 6.69
CA ILE A 254 -3.48 3.06 6.44
C ILE A 254 -2.56 2.16 5.62
N ILE A 255 -2.46 0.88 5.97
CA ILE A 255 -1.66 -0.09 5.20
C ILE A 255 -2.24 -0.29 3.80
N VAL A 256 -3.57 -0.40 3.66
CA VAL A 256 -4.21 -0.52 2.34
C VAL A 256 -3.89 0.69 1.47
N LEU A 257 -4.04 1.90 2.02
CA LEU A 257 -3.74 3.13 1.29
C LEU A 257 -2.27 3.21 0.89
N ALA A 258 -1.35 2.97 1.82
CA ALA A 258 0.08 3.00 1.54
C ALA A 258 0.49 1.94 0.50
N SER A 259 -0.02 0.72 0.62
CA SER A 259 0.24 -0.38 -0.32
C SER A 259 -0.31 -0.10 -1.73
N THR A 260 -1.41 0.64 -1.80
CA THR A 260 -2.05 1.10 -3.04
C THR A 260 -1.27 2.24 -3.70
N VAL A 261 -0.67 3.12 -2.90
CA VAL A 261 0.22 4.18 -3.39
C VAL A 261 1.53 3.60 -3.90
N ASP A 262 2.05 2.55 -3.26
CA ASP A 262 3.25 1.86 -3.68
C ASP A 262 3.03 1.06 -4.97
N ARG A 263 1.94 0.29 -5.08
CA ARG A 263 1.71 -0.60 -6.24
C ARG A 263 0.93 0.06 -7.38
N ASN A 264 1.26 -0.32 -8.62
CA ASN A 264 0.33 -0.16 -9.73
C ASN A 264 -0.80 -1.21 -9.64
N LEU A 265 -2.06 -0.77 -9.48
CA LEU A 265 -3.23 -1.62 -9.17
C LEU A 265 -3.68 -2.53 -10.32
N VAL A 266 -3.04 -2.42 -11.47
CA VAL A 266 -3.20 -3.36 -12.58
C VAL A 266 -2.51 -4.69 -12.23
N SER A 267 -2.89 -5.78 -12.90
CA SER A 267 -2.20 -7.08 -12.73
C SER A 267 -0.68 -6.91 -12.86
N ALA A 268 0.06 -7.31 -11.81
CA ALA A 268 1.50 -7.18 -11.76
C ALA A 268 2.17 -7.89 -12.95
N ASP A 269 1.64 -9.05 -13.36
CA ASP A 269 2.17 -9.78 -14.51
C ASP A 269 2.00 -9.03 -15.82
N SER A 270 0.84 -8.43 -16.11
CA SER A 270 0.68 -7.63 -17.33
C SER A 270 1.58 -6.38 -17.35
N VAL A 271 1.81 -5.77 -16.19
CA VAL A 271 2.76 -4.64 -16.09
C VAL A 271 4.19 -5.13 -16.33
N ARG A 272 4.57 -6.26 -15.74
CA ARG A 272 5.87 -6.92 -15.93
C ARG A 272 6.12 -7.29 -17.39
N GLU A 273 5.14 -7.90 -18.06
CA GLU A 273 5.18 -8.23 -19.49
C GLU A 273 5.41 -6.98 -20.33
N LYS A 274 4.61 -5.93 -20.14
CA LYS A 274 4.77 -4.68 -20.89
C LYS A 274 6.13 -3.99 -20.66
N LEU A 275 6.68 -4.08 -19.44
CA LEU A 275 8.03 -3.58 -19.14
C LEU A 275 9.09 -4.42 -19.83
N ASN A 276 8.96 -5.75 -19.81
CA ASN A 276 9.88 -6.65 -20.50
C ASN A 276 9.81 -6.48 -22.02
N ASP A 277 8.63 -6.26 -22.59
CA ASP A 277 8.45 -5.97 -24.01
C ASP A 277 9.19 -4.68 -24.39
N LEU A 278 9.08 -3.61 -23.60
CA LEU A 278 9.86 -2.38 -23.83
C LEU A 278 11.38 -2.66 -23.85
N ILE A 279 11.89 -3.45 -22.92
CA ILE A 279 13.32 -3.78 -22.85
C ILE A 279 13.73 -4.69 -24.01
N LYS A 280 12.88 -5.64 -24.42
CA LYS A 280 13.10 -6.51 -25.59
C LYS A 280 13.12 -5.70 -26.88
N ASP A 281 12.20 -4.75 -27.05
CA ASP A 281 12.14 -3.86 -28.21
C ASP A 281 13.45 -3.05 -28.34
N VAL A 282 13.93 -2.48 -27.22
CA VAL A 282 15.21 -1.73 -27.19
C VAL A 282 16.41 -2.64 -27.43
N ARG A 283 16.43 -3.84 -26.85
CA ARG A 283 17.47 -4.85 -27.09
C ARG A 283 17.54 -5.21 -28.57
N ASN A 284 16.41 -5.49 -29.20
CA ASN A 284 16.34 -5.87 -30.60
C ASN A 284 16.80 -4.73 -31.51
N ALA A 285 16.42 -3.49 -31.19
CA ALA A 285 16.90 -2.30 -31.91
C ALA A 285 18.42 -2.07 -31.77
N LEU A 286 19.00 -2.43 -30.62
CA LEU A 286 20.45 -2.34 -30.39
C LEU A 286 21.24 -3.46 -31.08
N LEU A 287 20.65 -4.64 -31.22
CA LEU A 287 21.28 -5.78 -31.90
C LEU A 287 21.18 -5.68 -33.43
N ASP A 288 20.26 -4.85 -33.94
CA ASP A 288 20.15 -4.57 -35.37
C ASP A 288 21.25 -3.60 -35.82
N PRO A 289 22.19 -4.03 -36.68
CA PRO A 289 23.32 -3.20 -37.10
C PRO A 289 22.89 -1.97 -37.91
N GLU A 290 21.76 -2.02 -38.63
CA GLU A 290 21.29 -0.90 -39.45
C GLU A 290 20.69 0.21 -38.57
N VAL A 291 19.88 -0.20 -37.58
CA VAL A 291 19.28 0.72 -36.60
C VAL A 291 20.36 1.31 -35.70
N LEU A 292 21.31 0.50 -35.25
CA LEU A 292 22.43 0.96 -34.43
C LEU A 292 23.33 1.95 -35.19
N ALA A 293 23.66 1.67 -36.45
CA ALA A 293 24.44 2.59 -37.27
C ALA A 293 23.71 3.92 -37.47
N THR A 294 22.41 3.88 -37.78
CA THR A 294 21.57 5.07 -37.89
C THR A 294 21.56 5.86 -36.59
N TYR A 295 21.36 5.19 -35.46
CA TYR A 295 21.39 5.81 -34.14
C TYR A 295 22.75 6.49 -33.86
N MET A 296 23.87 5.80 -34.08
CA MET A 296 25.22 6.33 -33.88
C MET A 296 25.49 7.59 -34.72
N THR A 297 25.02 7.62 -35.98
CA THR A 297 25.17 8.81 -36.83
C THR A 297 24.41 10.02 -36.28
N VAL A 298 23.21 9.79 -35.74
CA VAL A 298 22.36 10.84 -35.18
C VAL A 298 22.90 11.33 -33.83
N THR A 299 23.34 10.43 -32.96
CA THR A 299 23.85 10.77 -31.61
C THR A 299 25.33 11.18 -31.60
N ARG A 300 26.05 11.03 -32.72
CA ARG A 300 27.50 11.30 -32.84
C ARG A 300 28.34 10.49 -31.85
N THR A 301 27.91 9.27 -31.55
CA THR A 301 28.60 8.34 -30.64
C THR A 301 29.46 7.37 -31.43
N THR A 302 30.51 6.82 -30.81
CA THR A 302 31.42 5.89 -31.48
C THR A 302 31.02 4.44 -31.23
N HIS A 303 31.55 3.53 -32.03
CA HIS A 303 31.34 2.09 -31.82
C HIS A 303 31.84 1.62 -30.45
N GLU A 304 32.89 2.26 -29.91
CA GLU A 304 33.44 1.96 -28.58
C GLU A 304 32.41 2.15 -27.45
N ASP A 305 31.49 3.10 -27.62
CA ASP A 305 30.42 3.36 -26.65
C ASP A 305 29.38 2.23 -26.58
N PHE A 306 29.32 1.37 -27.60
CA PHE A 306 28.32 0.30 -27.77
C PHE A 306 28.90 -1.12 -27.80
N VAL A 307 30.21 -1.31 -27.55
CA VAL A 307 30.81 -2.66 -27.48
C VAL A 307 30.10 -3.56 -26.45
N TRP A 308 29.56 -2.96 -25.38
CA TRP A 308 28.77 -3.69 -24.38
C TRP A 308 27.43 -4.24 -24.91
N ALA A 309 26.91 -3.69 -26.02
CA ALA A 309 25.66 -4.12 -26.62
C ALA A 309 25.77 -5.49 -27.29
N GLU A 310 26.98 -5.91 -27.71
CA GLU A 310 27.24 -7.25 -28.25
C GLU A 310 26.89 -8.34 -27.23
N CYS A 311 27.15 -8.08 -25.93
CA CYS A 311 26.78 -8.98 -24.84
C CYS A 311 25.26 -9.13 -24.67
N LEU A 312 24.44 -8.24 -25.25
CA LEU A 312 22.98 -8.38 -25.24
C LEU A 312 22.50 -9.51 -26.17
N GLY A 313 23.33 -9.95 -27.12
CA GLY A 313 23.03 -11.06 -28.01
C GLY A 313 23.15 -12.43 -27.34
N ASP A 314 23.80 -12.50 -26.18
CA ASP A 314 24.00 -13.73 -25.43
C ASP A 314 22.67 -14.23 -24.81
N GLU A 315 22.18 -15.36 -25.30
CA GLU A 315 20.95 -16.00 -24.79
C GLU A 315 21.12 -16.60 -23.39
N GLU A 316 22.33 -16.89 -22.91
CA GLU A 316 22.51 -17.36 -21.53
C GLU A 316 22.31 -16.19 -20.54
N LEU A 317 22.83 -15.02 -20.87
CA LEU A 317 22.73 -13.82 -20.04
C LEU A 317 21.34 -13.20 -20.13
N PHE A 318 20.85 -12.94 -21.36
CA PHE A 318 19.61 -12.23 -21.63
C PHE A 318 18.47 -13.13 -22.15
N GLY A 319 18.60 -14.46 -22.04
CA GLY A 319 17.50 -15.39 -22.29
C GLY A 319 16.38 -15.20 -21.29
N GLY A 320 15.19 -14.89 -21.79
CA GLY A 320 13.98 -14.70 -20.99
C GLY A 320 13.67 -13.25 -20.64
N ASP A 321 12.95 -13.07 -19.54
CA ASP A 321 12.43 -11.78 -19.07
C ASP A 321 13.45 -11.03 -18.20
N PHE A 322 13.59 -9.72 -18.39
CA PHE A 322 14.51 -8.87 -17.61
C PHE A 322 14.01 -8.69 -16.17
N PHE A 323 12.70 -8.50 -16.00
CA PHE A 323 12.01 -8.43 -14.72
C PHE A 323 11.33 -9.78 -14.43
N GLU A 324 11.73 -10.43 -13.33
CA GLU A 324 11.29 -11.79 -12.99
C GLU A 324 10.08 -11.80 -12.06
N SER A 325 10.15 -11.05 -10.95
CA SER A 325 9.13 -11.11 -9.88
C SER A 325 8.80 -9.74 -9.32
N PHE A 326 7.58 -9.61 -8.81
CA PHE A 326 7.12 -8.42 -8.10
C PHE A 326 7.69 -8.42 -6.67
N ALA A 327 8.38 -7.33 -6.32
CA ALA A 327 9.07 -7.16 -5.04
C ALA A 327 8.58 -5.95 -4.24
N GLY A 328 7.59 -5.19 -4.76
CA GLY A 328 6.97 -4.08 -4.05
C GLY A 328 6.14 -4.49 -2.81
N GLN A 329 5.50 -3.51 -2.16
CA GLN A 329 4.55 -3.67 -1.04
C GLN A 329 5.13 -4.25 0.26
N GLY A 330 6.41 -3.96 0.53
CA GLY A 330 7.07 -4.45 1.74
C GLY A 330 7.25 -5.97 1.80
N ARG A 331 7.22 -6.63 0.64
CA ARG A 331 7.46 -8.08 0.51
C ARG A 331 8.93 -8.44 0.68
N THR A 332 9.82 -7.52 0.31
CA THR A 332 11.26 -7.62 0.51
C THR A 332 11.75 -6.52 1.45
N HIS A 333 12.71 -6.89 2.29
CA HIS A 333 13.36 -5.98 3.23
C HIS A 333 14.24 -5.01 2.43
N TRP A 334 13.96 -3.70 2.51
CA TRP A 334 14.70 -2.65 1.80
C TRP A 334 14.94 -2.98 0.32
N HIS A 335 13.86 -3.07 -0.46
CA HIS A 335 13.97 -3.36 -1.88
C HIS A 335 14.74 -2.24 -2.61
N TYR A 336 15.82 -2.64 -3.29
CA TYR A 336 16.59 -1.78 -4.18
C TYR A 336 16.37 -2.28 -5.62
N GLY A 337 15.26 -1.87 -6.24
CA GLY A 337 14.92 -2.26 -7.60
C GLY A 337 15.72 -1.51 -8.67
N GLY A 338 15.21 -1.45 -9.91
CA GLY A 338 15.87 -0.81 -11.04
C GLY A 338 16.20 0.68 -10.84
N THR A 339 15.56 1.34 -9.88
CA THR A 339 15.85 2.73 -9.53
C THR A 339 17.18 2.90 -8.80
N ASN A 340 17.63 1.93 -8.00
CA ASN A 340 18.91 2.06 -7.29
C ASN A 340 20.10 2.00 -8.24
N LEU A 341 19.98 1.20 -9.31
CA LEU A 341 20.99 1.11 -10.38
C LEU A 341 21.21 2.47 -11.09
N LEU A 342 20.19 3.34 -11.10
CA LEU A 342 20.26 4.63 -11.77
C LEU A 342 20.49 5.81 -10.82
N LEU A 343 19.77 5.86 -9.69
CA LEU A 343 19.77 7.04 -8.82
C LEU A 343 21.07 7.25 -8.03
N ASP A 344 21.79 6.19 -7.66
CA ASP A 344 23.06 6.31 -6.92
C ASP A 344 24.11 7.13 -7.69
N LYS A 345 24.00 7.21 -9.03
CA LYS A 345 24.90 8.01 -9.88
C LYS A 345 24.34 9.36 -10.31
N PHE A 346 23.02 9.57 -10.27
CA PHE A 346 22.44 10.91 -10.47
C PHE A 346 22.74 11.84 -9.30
N ALA A 347 22.91 11.29 -8.08
CA ALA A 347 23.28 12.06 -6.89
C ALA A 347 24.72 12.61 -6.91
N ILE A 348 25.55 12.23 -7.89
CA ILE A 348 26.95 12.71 -8.04
C ILE A 348 27.02 13.90 -9.02
N ILE A 349 25.92 14.26 -9.70
CA ILE A 349 25.88 15.35 -10.70
C ILE A 349 25.14 16.60 -10.18
N THR A 350 24.64 16.57 -8.94
CA THR A 350 24.26 17.76 -8.16
C THR A 350 25.30 18.01 -7.08
#